data_AF-R7RUT8-F1
#
_entry.id   AF-R7RUT8-F1
#
_cell.length_a   1.000
_cell.length_b   1.000
_cell.length_c   1.000
_cell.angle_alpha   90.00
_cell.angle_beta   90.00
_cell.angle_gamma   90.00
#
_symmetry.space_group_name_H-M   'P 1'
#
loop_
_entity.id
_entity.type
_entity.pdbx_description
1 polymer ?
#
loop_
_entity_poly.entity_id
_entity_poly.type
_entity_poly.pdbx_seq_one_letter_code
_entity_poly.pdbx_strand_id
1 'polypeptide(L)'
;MKKTFNKGIILMIVSAFLTANGQLFWKFSQTNGKLMNIFIGFLLYGFGALFMIFAFKNGELSVLYPLMCISYIFALINGYVFLGETISIYNLIGILIIILGVTLLGKESKL
;
A
#
# COMPACT_ATOMS: atom_id res chain seq x y z
N MET A 1 18.03 -16.68 -8.41
CA MET A 1 16.57 -16.54 -8.28
C MET A 1 16.10 -15.91 -6.96
N LYS A 2 16.57 -16.29 -5.76
CA LYS A 2 16.10 -15.66 -4.48
C LYS A 2 16.33 -14.15 -4.32
N LYS A 3 17.43 -13.60 -4.86
CA LYS A 3 17.80 -12.18 -4.67
C LYS A 3 16.89 -11.20 -5.44
N THR A 4 16.36 -11.60 -6.60
CA THR A 4 15.43 -10.79 -7.39
C THR A 4 14.06 -10.74 -6.74
N PHE A 5 13.61 -11.85 -6.16
CA PHE A 5 12.33 -11.96 -5.46
C PHE A 5 12.24 -11.03 -4.23
N ASN A 6 13.26 -11.01 -3.38
CA ASN A 6 13.30 -10.09 -2.23
C ASN A 6 13.24 -8.61 -2.66
N LYS A 7 13.84 -8.26 -3.80
CA LYS A 7 13.74 -6.91 -4.36
C LYS A 7 12.30 -6.59 -4.78
N GLY A 8 11.58 -7.54 -5.38
CA GLY A 8 10.17 -7.39 -5.75
C GLY A 8 9.28 -7.09 -4.55
N ILE A 9 9.45 -7.83 -3.44
CA ILE A 9 8.71 -7.60 -2.19
C ILE A 9 8.94 -6.18 -1.65
N ILE A 10 10.21 -5.76 -1.57
CA ILE A 10 10.56 -4.43 -1.06
C ILE A 10 9.97 -3.33 -1.95
N LEU A 11 10.10 -3.47 -3.28
CA LEU A 11 9.52 -2.53 -4.24
C LEU A 11 7.99 -2.45 -4.11
N MET A 12 7.32 -3.57 -3.85
CA MET A 12 5.87 -3.60 -3.65
C MET A 12 5.45 -2.91 -2.36
N ILE A 13 6.19 -3.10 -1.26
CA ILE A 13 5.91 -2.41 0.01
C ILE A 13 6.12 -0.91 -0.14
N VAL A 14 7.18 -0.48 -0.84
CA VAL A 14 7.42 0.94 -1.17
C VAL A 14 6.30 1.51 -2.02
N SER A 15 5.84 0.77 -3.04
CA SER A 15 4.66 1.13 -3.84
C SER A 15 3.41 1.31 -2.97
N ALA A 16 3.13 0.35 -2.08
CA ALA A 16 1.98 0.38 -1.18
C ALA A 16 2.00 1.62 -0.28
N PHE A 17 3.18 1.96 0.25
CA PHE A 17 3.37 3.17 1.05
C PHE A 17 3.14 4.45 0.23
N LEU A 18 3.75 4.58 -0.95
CA LEU A 18 3.59 5.76 -1.81
C LEU A 18 2.14 5.96 -2.24
N THR A 19 1.49 4.87 -2.65
CA THR A 19 0.08 4.86 -3.04
C THR A 19 -0.84 5.31 -1.90
N ALA A 20 -0.62 4.80 -0.68
CA ALA A 20 -1.40 5.18 0.50
C ALA A 20 -1.19 6.65 0.90
N ASN A 21 0.03 7.19 0.75
CA ASN A 21 0.28 8.61 0.96
C ASN A 21 -0.36 9.46 -0.14
N GLY A 22 -0.35 9.00 -1.41
CA GLY A 22 -1.08 9.65 -2.49
C GLY A 22 -2.59 9.78 -2.20
N GLN A 23 -3.21 8.70 -1.70
CA GLN A 23 -4.61 8.69 -1.26
C GLN A 23 -4.86 9.65 -0.09
N LEU A 24 -3.92 9.78 0.86
CA LEU A 24 -4.01 10.74 1.96
C LEU A 24 -4.10 12.18 1.44
N PHE A 25 -3.26 12.57 0.47
CA PHE A 25 -3.32 13.92 -0.11
C PHE A 25 -4.65 14.19 -0.82
N TRP A 26 -5.24 13.19 -1.46
CA TRP A 26 -6.59 13.31 -2.02
C TRP A 26 -7.65 13.53 -0.95
N LYS A 27 -7.57 12.81 0.18
CA LYS A 27 -8.45 13.09 1.34
C LYS A 27 -8.26 14.51 1.86
N PHE A 28 -7.03 14.97 2.04
CA PHE A 28 -6.76 16.35 2.44
C PHE A 28 -7.24 17.39 1.44
N SER A 29 -7.25 17.08 0.15
CA SER A 29 -7.83 17.96 -0.87
C SER A 29 -9.33 18.09 -0.72
N GLN A 30 -10.04 17.01 -0.39
CA GLN A 30 -11.48 17.05 -0.15
C GLN A 30 -11.82 17.91 1.08
N THR A 31 -11.00 17.85 2.13
CA THR A 31 -11.21 18.65 3.35
C THR A 31 -10.83 20.13 3.17
N ASN A 32 -9.69 20.42 2.53
CA ASN A 32 -9.15 21.78 2.46
C ASN A 32 -9.46 22.53 1.16
N GLY A 33 -10.05 21.88 0.16
CA GLY A 33 -10.35 22.45 -1.17
C GLY A 33 -9.12 22.82 -2.02
N LYS A 34 -7.89 22.47 -1.58
CA LYS A 34 -6.65 22.85 -2.27
C LYS A 34 -6.32 21.88 -3.41
N LEU A 35 -6.55 22.32 -4.64
CA LEU A 35 -6.25 21.56 -5.86
C LEU A 35 -4.78 21.10 -5.95
N MET A 36 -3.83 21.82 -5.35
CA MET A 36 -2.42 21.42 -5.32
C MET A 36 -2.21 20.05 -4.65
N ASN A 37 -3.02 19.69 -3.66
CA ASN A 37 -2.96 18.39 -3.00
C ASN A 37 -3.39 17.26 -3.95
N ILE A 38 -4.26 17.53 -4.92
CA ILE A 38 -4.65 16.54 -5.94
C ILE A 38 -3.45 16.17 -6.80
N PHE A 39 -2.69 17.16 -7.25
CA PHE A 39 -1.49 16.95 -8.06
C PHE A 39 -0.40 16.20 -7.29
N ILE A 40 -0.17 16.57 -6.02
CA ILE A 40 0.79 15.86 -5.16
C ILE A 40 0.35 14.41 -4.96
N GLY A 41 -0.94 14.18 -4.68
CA GLY A 41 -1.50 12.84 -4.54
C GLY A 41 -1.36 12.01 -5.81
N PHE A 42 -1.62 12.61 -6.97
CA PHE A 42 -1.47 11.97 -8.27
C PHE A 42 -0.02 11.60 -8.57
N LEU A 43 0.95 12.49 -8.31
CA LEU A 43 2.37 12.20 -8.50
C LEU A 43 2.83 11.04 -7.59
N LEU A 44 2.47 11.06 -6.31
CA LEU A 44 2.79 9.99 -5.37
C LEU A 44 2.19 8.66 -5.78
N TYR A 45 0.91 8.65 -6.18
CA TYR A 45 0.23 7.46 -6.67
C TYR A 45 0.88 6.94 -7.96
N GLY A 46 1.22 7.84 -8.89
CA GLY A 46 1.91 7.52 -10.13
C GLY A 46 3.28 6.87 -9.88
N PHE A 47 4.07 7.44 -8.96
CA PHE A 47 5.32 6.81 -8.55
C PHE A 47 5.09 5.44 -7.91
N GLY A 48 4.09 5.30 -7.03
CA GLY A 48 3.67 4.01 -6.48
C GLY A 48 3.41 2.98 -7.58
N ALA A 49 2.61 3.34 -8.58
CA ALA A 49 2.33 2.49 -9.73
C ALA A 49 3.60 2.11 -10.53
N LEU A 50 4.55 3.02 -10.71
CA LEU A 50 5.83 2.71 -11.34
C LEU A 50 6.63 1.69 -10.52
N PHE A 51 6.72 1.87 -9.20
CA PHE A 51 7.37 0.90 -8.30
C PHE A 51 6.68 -0.46 -8.33
N MET A 52 5.34 -0.51 -8.41
CA MET A 52 4.57 -1.74 -8.57
C MET A 52 4.90 -2.47 -9.87
N ILE A 53 4.99 -1.75 -10.99
CA ILE A 53 5.37 -2.33 -12.29
C ILE A 53 6.79 -2.90 -12.22
N PHE A 54 7.74 -2.19 -11.59
CA PHE A 54 9.09 -2.72 -11.38
C PHE A 54 9.11 -3.91 -10.41
N ALA A 55 8.26 -3.94 -9.39
CA ALA A 55 8.14 -5.09 -8.50
C ALA A 55 7.74 -6.34 -9.27
N PHE A 56 6.77 -6.25 -10.19
CA PHE A 56 6.33 -7.38 -11.01
C PHE A 56 7.37 -7.88 -12.01
N LYS A 57 8.37 -7.07 -12.38
CA LYS A 57 9.53 -7.58 -13.14
C LYS A 57 10.44 -8.48 -12.31
N ASN A 58 10.29 -8.44 -10.99
CA ASN A 58 11.19 -9.05 -10.02
C ASN A 58 10.54 -10.19 -9.21
N GLY A 59 9.25 -10.46 -9.38
CA GLY A 59 8.53 -11.53 -8.69
C GLY A 59 7.15 -11.81 -9.31
N GLU A 60 6.50 -12.86 -8.84
CA GLU A 60 5.21 -13.30 -9.38
C GLU A 60 4.05 -12.41 -8.91
N LEU A 61 3.14 -12.10 -9.83
CA LEU A 61 1.94 -11.31 -9.57
C LEU A 61 1.09 -11.90 -8.44
N SER A 62 0.96 -13.23 -8.40
CA SER A 62 0.21 -14.00 -7.39
C SER A 62 0.70 -13.75 -5.96
N VAL A 63 1.99 -13.50 -5.77
CA VAL A 63 2.59 -13.27 -4.44
C VAL A 63 2.71 -11.78 -4.13
N LEU A 64 3.03 -10.96 -5.14
CA LEU A 64 3.24 -9.53 -4.96
C LEU A 64 1.92 -8.75 -4.86
N TYR A 65 0.87 -9.16 -5.54
CA TYR A 65 -0.40 -8.43 -5.50
C TYR A 65 -1.02 -8.40 -4.08
N PRO A 66 -1.00 -9.49 -3.30
CA PRO A 66 -1.46 -9.47 -1.91
C PRO A 66 -0.64 -8.57 -0.99
N LEU A 67 0.66 -8.37 -1.27
CA LEU A 67 1.48 -7.38 -0.55
C LEU A 67 1.00 -5.95 -0.81
N MET A 68 0.39 -5.68 -1.96
CA MET A 68 -0.20 -4.37 -2.25
C MET A 68 -1.36 -4.04 -1.29
N CYS A 69 -2.06 -5.05 -0.74
CA CYS A 69 -3.11 -4.84 0.26
C CYS A 69 -2.58 -4.22 1.57
N ILE A 70 -1.27 -4.24 1.83
CA ILE A 70 -0.66 -3.52 2.95
C ILE A 70 -0.91 -2.00 2.83
N SER A 71 -1.14 -1.47 1.63
CA SER A 71 -1.53 -0.06 1.43
C SER A 71 -2.79 0.32 2.21
N TYR A 72 -3.73 -0.61 2.43
CA TYR A 72 -4.90 -0.37 3.28
C TYR A 72 -4.54 -0.15 4.75
N ILE A 73 -3.51 -0.86 5.24
CA ILE A 73 -3.01 -0.68 6.61
C ILE A 73 -2.43 0.73 6.74
N PHE A 74 -1.61 1.16 5.78
CA PHE A 74 -1.07 2.52 5.75
C PHE A 74 -2.17 3.58 5.61
N ALA A 75 -3.15 3.37 4.74
CA ALA A 75 -4.27 4.29 4.56
C ALA A 75 -5.08 4.45 5.86
N LEU A 76 -5.25 3.37 6.62
CA LEU A 76 -5.95 3.40 7.89
C LEU A 76 -5.18 4.14 8.99
N ILE A 77 -3.88 3.88 9.10
CA ILE A 77 -2.99 4.62 9.99
C ILE A 77 -3.01 6.10 9.63
N ASN A 78 -2.91 6.42 8.34
CA ASN A 78 -2.96 7.79 7.84
C ASN A 78 -4.31 8.47 8.18
N GLY A 79 -5.43 7.77 7.99
CA GLY A 79 -6.76 8.26 8.35
C GLY A 79 -6.88 8.60 9.84
N TYR A 80 -6.41 7.71 10.71
CA TYR A 80 -6.44 7.92 12.16
C TYR A 80 -5.53 9.08 12.60
N VAL A 81 -4.27 9.08 12.14
CA VAL A 81 -3.25 10.04 12.60
C VAL A 81 -3.48 11.44 12.03
N PHE A 82 -3.79 11.55 10.74
CA PHE A 82 -3.80 12.83 10.03
C PHE A 82 -5.20 13.42 9.85
N LEU A 83 -6.23 12.58 9.74
CA LEU A 83 -7.62 13.02 9.53
C LEU A 83 -8.47 12.88 10.80
N GLY A 84 -7.95 12.24 11.86
CA GLY A 84 -8.71 11.98 13.08
C GLY A 84 -9.87 10.99 12.89
N GLU A 85 -9.81 10.13 11.86
CA GLU A 85 -10.85 9.15 11.59
C GLU A 85 -10.89 8.09 12.71
N THR A 86 -12.08 7.76 13.20
CA THR A 86 -12.22 6.71 14.22
C THR A 86 -11.99 5.32 13.62
N ILE A 87 -11.07 4.55 14.20
CA ILE A 87 -10.84 3.16 13.81
C ILE A 87 -11.92 2.28 14.45
N SER A 88 -12.80 1.71 13.62
CA SER A 88 -13.79 0.73 14.07
C SER A 88 -13.17 -0.65 14.34
N ILE A 89 -13.82 -1.47 15.17
CA ILE A 89 -13.43 -2.86 15.41
C ILE A 89 -13.43 -3.69 14.12
N TYR A 90 -14.35 -3.40 13.20
CA TYR A 90 -14.40 -4.06 11.89
C TYR A 90 -13.16 -3.76 11.04
N ASN A 91 -12.61 -2.56 11.15
CA ASN A 91 -11.39 -2.18 10.45
C ASN A 91 -10.17 -2.96 10.98
N LEU A 92 -10.10 -3.15 12.30
CA LEU A 92 -9.06 -3.95 12.94
C LEU A 92 -9.14 -5.42 12.51
N ILE A 93 -10.34 -6.00 12.47
CA ILE A 93 -10.56 -7.37 11.98
C ILE A 93 -10.13 -7.49 10.51
N GLY A 94 -10.50 -6.52 9.66
CA GLY A 94 -10.08 -6.49 8.26
C GLY A 94 -8.55 -6.44 8.11
N ILE A 95 -7.86 -5.61 8.90
CA ILE A 95 -6.40 -5.55 8.90
C ILE A 95 -5.79 -6.88 9.34
N LEU A 96 -6.31 -7.53 10.37
CA LEU A 96 -5.83 -8.84 10.81
C LEU A 96 -5.96 -9.88 9.70
N ILE A 97 -7.07 -9.88 8.97
CA ILE A 97 -7.28 -10.78 7.82
C ILE A 97 -6.26 -10.50 6.71
N ILE A 98 -6.00 -9.22 6.38
CA ILE A 98 -4.99 -8.84 5.38
C ILE A 98 -3.60 -9.32 5.82
N ILE A 99 -3.21 -9.10 7.07
CA ILE A 99 -1.92 -9.54 7.61
C ILE A 99 -1.80 -11.06 7.52
N LEU A 100 -2.83 -11.80 7.93
CA LEU A 100 -2.85 -13.26 7.84
C LEU A 100 -2.69 -13.73 6.39
N GLY A 101 -3.47 -13.18 5.45
CA GLY A 101 -3.37 -13.52 4.03
C GLY A 101 -1.97 -13.28 3.47
N VAL A 102 -1.36 -12.13 3.77
CA VAL A 102 0.01 -11.81 3.36
C VAL A 102 1.03 -12.79 3.96
N THR A 103 0.90 -13.14 5.24
CA THR A 103 1.85 -14.07 5.90
C THR A 103 1.77 -15.49 5.35
N LEU A 104 0.57 -15.97 4.99
CA LEU A 104 0.38 -17.30 4.40
C LEU A 104 1.06 -17.40 3.03
N LEU A 105 0.87 -16.40 2.17
CA LEU A 105 1.49 -16.35 0.85
C LEU A 105 3.00 -16.15 0.90
N GLY A 106 3.48 -15.37 1.87
CA GLY A 106 4.91 -15.19 2.12
C GLY A 106 5.61 -16.49 2.52
N LYS A 107 4.90 -17.44 3.14
CA LYS A 107 5.42 -18.80 3.44
C LYS A 107 5.51 -19.67 2.19
N GLU A 108 4.50 -19.65 1.32
CA GLU A 108 4.47 -20.45 0.09
C GLU A 108 5.62 -20.08 -0.85
N SER A 109 5.90 -18.79 -1.04
CA SER A 109 7.01 -18.33 -1.89
C SER A 109 8.43 -18.68 -1.40
N LYS A 110 8.56 -19.19 -0.16
CA LYS A 110 9.84 -19.61 0.42
C LYS A 110 10.09 -21.13 0.33
N LEU A 111 9.07 -21.91 0.04
CA LEU A 111 9.14 -23.36 -0.22
C LEU A 111 9.50 -23.62 -1.68
#